data_AF-A0A5S9R3T1-F1
#
_entry.id   AF-A0A5S9R3T1-F1
#
_cell.length_a   1.000
_cell.length_b   1.000
_cell.length_c   1.000
_cell.angle_alpha   90.00
_cell.angle_beta   90.00
_cell.angle_gamma   90.00
#
_symmetry.space_group_name_H-M   'P 1'
#
loop_
_entity.id
_entity.type
_entity.pdbx_description
1 polymer ?
#
loop_
_entity_poly.entity_id
_entity_poly.type
_entity_poly.pdbx_seq_one_letter_code
_entity_poly.pdbx_strand_id
1 'polypeptide(L)' 'MTATETWTLQAVDYRGGVVGQLDIKAECTDGRSGIITMTRWPSVGWRAPLHLNLPPKMEQAVQRVAREAVELGMVA' A
#
# COMPACT_ATOMS: atom_id res chain seq x y z
N MET A 1 26.34 3.88 11.26
CA MET A 1 25.27 4.82 10.88
C MET A 1 24.17 4.00 10.22
N THR A 2 23.02 3.82 10.89
CA THR A 2 21.83 3.21 10.27
C THR A 2 21.28 4.24 9.29
N ALA A 3 21.53 4.05 7.99
CA ALA A 3 21.00 4.92 6.95
C ALA A 3 19.47 5.00 7.11
N THR A 4 18.93 6.21 7.14
CA THR A 4 17.48 6.42 7.20
C THR A 4 16.87 6.01 5.86
N GLU A 5 16.28 4.84 5.84
CA GLU A 5 15.56 4.31 4.68
C GLU A 5 14.27 5.12 4.49
N THR A 6 14.14 5.81 3.36
CA THR A 6 12.98 6.67 3.06
C THR A 6 12.24 6.07 1.88
N TRP A 7 10.94 5.82 2.06
CA TRP A 7 10.07 5.22 1.06
C TRP A 7 8.99 6.20 0.63
N THR A 8 8.82 6.35 -0.68
CA THR A 8 7.68 7.00 -1.31
C THR A 8 6.64 5.94 -1.65
N LEU A 9 5.40 6.14 -1.22
CA LEU A 9 4.28 5.25 -1.48
C LEU A 9 3.23 5.99 -2.32
N GLN A 10 2.85 5.40 -3.44
CA GLN A 10 1.87 5.98 -4.34
C GLN A 10 0.82 4.94 -4.73
N ALA A 11 -0.46 5.27 -4.54
CA ALA A 11 -1.55 4.47 -5.07
C ALA A 11 -1.60 4.63 -6.60
N VAL A 12 -1.66 3.51 -7.34
CA VAL A 12 -1.53 3.53 -8.80
C VAL A 12 -2.74 2.95 -9.54
N ASP A 13 -3.36 1.89 -9.03
CA ASP A 13 -4.50 1.26 -9.70
C ASP A 13 -5.46 0.67 -8.67
N TYR A 14 -6.74 1.06 -8.73
CA TYR A 14 -7.79 0.54 -7.88
C TYR A 14 -8.78 -0.28 -8.71
N ARG A 15 -8.95 -1.54 -8.31
CA ARG A 15 -9.91 -2.47 -8.91
C ARG A 15 -11.06 -2.67 -7.92
N GLY A 16 -12.20 -2.03 -8.21
CA GLY A 16 -13.42 -2.11 -7.39
C GLY A 16 -14.18 -3.44 -7.55
N GLY A 17 -14.86 -3.87 -6.48
CA GLY A 17 -15.66 -5.09 -6.46
C GLY A 17 -16.12 -5.46 -5.03
N VAL A 18 -16.68 -6.66 -4.85
CA VAL A 18 -17.00 -7.20 -3.51
C VAL A 18 -15.74 -7.31 -2.66
N VAL A 19 -14.62 -7.66 -3.29
CA VAL A 19 -13.27 -7.54 -2.76
C VAL A 19 -12.55 -6.51 -3.61
N GLY A 20 -12.14 -5.41 -3.00
CA GLY A 20 -11.37 -4.36 -3.70
C GLY A 20 -9.90 -4.72 -3.73
N GLN A 21 -9.18 -4.30 -4.76
CA GLN A 21 -7.72 -4.37 -4.78
C GLN A 21 -7.14 -3.00 -5.10
N LEU A 22 -6.04 -2.64 -4.46
CA LEU A 22 -5.31 -1.41 -4.74
C LEU A 22 -3.82 -1.72 -4.86
N ASP A 23 -3.24 -1.38 -5.99
CA ASP A 23 -1.80 -1.44 -6.16
C ASP A 23 -1.17 -0.16 -5.62
N ILE A 24 -0.15 -0.32 -4.76
CA ILE A 24 0.67 0.75 -4.22
C ILE A 24 2.10 0.54 -4.72
N LYS A 25 2.60 1.50 -5.51
CA LYS A 25 4.00 1.56 -5.89
C LYS A 25 4.80 2.08 -4.69
N ALA A 26 5.82 1.33 -4.30
CA ALA A 26 6.76 1.70 -3.25
C ALA A 26 8.14 1.93 -3.86
N GLU A 27 8.73 3.10 -3.63
CA GLU A 27 10.06 3.47 -4.13
C GLU A 27 10.93 3.96 -2.98
N CYS A 28 12.08 3.33 -2.78
CA CYS A 28 13.06 3.72 -1.79
C CYS A 28 14.06 4.70 -2.40
N THR A 29 14.58 5.62 -1.58
CA THR A 29 15.62 6.57 -2.01
C THR A 29 16.94 5.90 -2.44
N ASP A 30 17.15 4.63 -2.10
CA ASP A 30 18.29 3.83 -2.54
C ASP A 30 18.10 3.14 -3.91
N GLY A 31 16.98 3.38 -4.58
CA GLY A 31 16.67 2.85 -5.91
C GLY A 31 15.90 1.54 -5.92
N ARG A 32 15.61 0.93 -4.76
CA ARG A 32 14.70 -0.22 -4.70
C ARG A 32 13.26 0.22 -4.97
N SER A 33 12.54 -0.55 -5.80
CA SER A 33 11.13 -0.31 -6.06
C SER A 33 10.34 -1.61 -6.08
N GLY A 34 9.06 -1.56 -5.71
CA GLY A 34 8.14 -2.69 -5.78
C GLY A 34 6.69 -2.25 -5.86
N ILE A 35 5.79 -3.22 -6.11
CA ILE A 35 4.35 -3.02 -6.08
C ILE A 35 3.78 -3.87 -4.94
N ILE A 36 2.96 -3.24 -4.10
CA ILE A 36 2.24 -3.87 -3.01
C ILE A 36 0.77 -3.85 -3.37
N THR A 37 0.20 -5.00 -3.69
CA THR A 37 -1.23 -5.15 -3.98
C THR A 37 -2.00 -5.33 -2.67
N MET A 38 -2.60 -4.26 -2.19
CA MET A 38 -3.51 -4.26 -1.06
C MET A 38 -4.86 -4.89 -1.46
N THR A 39 -5.46 -5.66 -0.57
CA THR A 39 -6.79 -6.26 -0.75
C THR A 39 -7.74 -5.72 0.31
N ARG A 40 -8.91 -5.24 -0.10
CA ARG A 40 -9.99 -4.73 0.76
C ARG A 40 -11.10 -5.77 0.88
N TRP A 41 -11.34 -6.23 2.10
CA TRP A 41 -12.48 -7.09 2.42
C TRP A 41 -13.58 -6.28 3.12
N PRO A 42 -14.87 -6.49 2.82
CA PRO A 42 -15.96 -5.69 3.40
C PRO A 42 -16.00 -5.67 4.94
N SER A 43 -15.68 -6.79 5.58
CA SER A 43 -15.74 -6.95 7.04
C SER A 43 -14.42 -6.68 7.77
N VAL A 44 -13.30 -6.63 7.05
CA VAL A 44 -11.94 -6.57 7.65
C VAL A 44 -11.20 -5.28 7.28
N GLY A 45 -11.54 -4.65 6.15
CA GLY A 45 -10.81 -3.50 5.61
C GLY A 45 -9.61 -3.91 4.76
N TRP A 46 -8.63 -3.01 4.65
CA TRP A 46 -7.43 -3.18 3.82
C TRP A 46 -6.38 -4.08 4.47
N ARG A 47 -5.82 -5.01 3.70
CA ARG A 47 -4.73 -5.90 4.10
C ARG A 47 -3.68 -6.02 3.01
N ALA A 48 -2.41 -6.02 3.41
CA ALA A 48 -1.30 -6.38 2.53
C ALA A 48 -1.26 -7.91 2.32
N PRO A 49 -0.64 -8.42 1.24
CA PRO A 49 -0.50 -9.85 1.01
C PRO A 49 0.35 -10.52 2.11
N LEU A 50 -0.07 -11.71 2.56
CA LEU A 50 0.61 -12.45 3.62
C LEU A 50 2.05 -12.87 3.27
N HIS A 51 2.37 -13.00 1.98
CA HIS A 51 3.71 -13.38 1.52
C HIS A 51 4.71 -12.21 1.53
N LEU A 52 4.23 -10.98 1.73
CA LEU A 52 5.05 -9.78 1.80
C LEU A 52 5.40 -9.52 3.27
N ASN A 53 6.64 -9.85 3.66
CA ASN A 53 7.14 -9.56 5.00
C ASN A 53 7.52 -8.07 5.11
N LEU A 54 6.51 -7.21 5.24
CA LEU A 54 6.68 -5.77 5.41
C LEU A 54 7.05 -5.45 6.86
N PRO A 55 8.00 -4.54 7.11
CA PRO A 55 8.20 -3.99 8.43
C PRO A 55 6.89 -3.37 8.97
N PRO A 56 6.58 -3.48 10.28
CA PRO A 56 5.30 -3.00 10.82
C PRO A 56 4.96 -1.54 10.49
N LYS A 57 5.97 -0.65 10.45
CA LYS A 57 5.79 0.76 10.06
C LYS A 57 5.37 0.92 8.60
N MET A 58 5.91 0.09 7.71
CA MET A 58 5.57 0.10 6.29
C MET A 58 4.17 -0.45 6.08
N GLU A 59 3.79 -1.51 6.80
CA GLU A 59 2.43 -2.06 6.75
C GLU A 59 1.38 -1.00 7.14
N GLN A 60 1.62 -0.27 8.22
CA GLN A 60 0.74 0.84 8.64
C GLN A 60 0.69 1.95 7.59
N ALA A 61 1.81 2.29 6.98
CA ALA A 61 1.87 3.32 5.95
C ALA A 61 1.09 2.93 4.68
N VAL A 62 1.23 1.69 4.18
CA VAL A 62 0.48 1.23 3.01
C VAL A 62 -1.02 1.08 3.29
N GLN A 63 -1.41 0.66 4.50
CA GLN A 63 -2.82 0.65 4.91
C GLN A 63 -3.42 2.06 4.93
N ARG A 64 -2.67 3.05 5.44
CA ARG A 64 -3.09 4.45 5.44
C ARG A 64 -3.25 4.99 4.02
N VAL A 65 -2.26 4.78 3.16
CA VAL A 65 -2.34 5.17 1.75
C VAL A 65 -3.52 4.50 1.05
N ALA A 66 -3.77 3.22 1.32
CA ALA A 66 -4.90 2.51 0.71
C ALA A 66 -6.26 3.08 1.13
N ARG A 67 -6.38 3.44 2.41
CA ARG A 67 -7.57 4.08 2.94
C ARG A 67 -7.77 5.47 2.34
N GLU A 68 -6.74 6.31 2.38
CA GLU A 68 -6.80 7.69 1.85
C GLU A 68 -7.09 7.69 0.35
N ALA A 69 -6.43 6.83 -0.43
CA ALA A 69 -6.59 6.79 -1.88
C ALA A 69 -8.03 6.49 -2.32
N VAL A 70 -8.70 5.57 -1.64
CA VAL A 70 -10.05 5.10 -2.03
C VAL A 70 -11.17 5.85 -1.29
N GLU A 71 -11.00 6.18 -0.01
CA GLU A 71 -12.04 6.89 0.76
C GLU A 71 -12.05 8.40 0.48
N LEU A 72 -10.91 9.00 0.11
CA LEU A 72 -10.81 10.41 -0.28
C LEU A 72 -10.86 10.62 -1.81
N GLY A 73 -10.99 9.55 -2.59
CA GLY A 73 -11.15 9.62 -4.05
C GLY A 73 -9.93 10.11 -4.81
N MET A 74 -8.72 9.84 -4.30
CA MET A 74 -7.47 10.21 -5.00
C MET A 74 -7.12 9.26 -6.15
N VAL A 75 -7.73 8.08 -6.19
CA VAL A 75 -7.65 7.11 -7.28
C VAL A 75 -9.08 6.70 -7.65
N ALA A 76 -9.43 6.86 -8.93
CA ALA A 76 -10.77 6.64 -9.48
C ALA A 76 -10.92 5.24 -10.05
#